data_AF-A0A0C9XQ21-F1
#
_entry.id   AF-A0A0C9XQ21-F1
#
_cell.length_a   1.000
_cell.length_b   1.000
_cell.length_c   1.000
_cell.angle_alpha   90.00
_cell.angle_beta   90.00
_cell.angle_gamma   90.00
#
_symmetry.space_group_name_H-M   'P 1'
#
loop_
_entity.id
_entity.type
_entity.pdbx_description
1 polymer ?
#
loop_
_entity_poly.entity_id
_entity_poly.type
_entity_poly.pdbx_seq_one_letter_code
_entity_poly.pdbx_strand_id
1 'polypeptide(L)'
;MLTKSAYTLPTPLKILKEGCGEVTAHGLANCGFGDELLTAFNTLHGEDLSTFLVSWIDGIRNELVSNTHGFLPSRRPALADAIPPDFPPVNVIEFYVRPKTTSFLPSDKLPFAAWKPREIRINRLASFCAKNLGWTDATALRKMFHSNIWEGVFAQMLISPWVLYDSETHIMRTDNMNTTILELQPKRRQTCRQSNIRS
;
A
#
# COMPACT_ATOMS: atom_id res chain seq x y z
N MET A 1 -10.06 30.70 -7.72
CA MET A 1 -11.11 30.37 -6.74
C MET A 1 -11.55 28.93 -6.98
N LEU A 2 -11.09 28.00 -6.16
CA LEU A 2 -11.49 26.59 -6.24
C LEU A 2 -12.68 26.39 -5.31
N THR A 3 -13.87 26.16 -5.87
CA THR A 3 -15.07 25.81 -5.11
C THR A 3 -14.90 24.40 -4.56
N LYS A 4 -14.77 24.28 -3.24
CA LYS A 4 -14.95 23.02 -2.51
C LYS A 4 -16.40 22.58 -2.71
N SER A 5 -16.65 21.68 -3.65
CA SER A 5 -17.90 20.94 -3.72
C SER A 5 -17.92 19.95 -2.55
N ALA A 6 -18.54 20.36 -1.45
CA ALA A 6 -18.87 19.45 -0.37
C ALA A 6 -19.93 18.49 -0.92
N TYR A 7 -19.55 17.23 -1.13
CA TYR A 7 -20.49 16.15 -1.44
C TYR A 7 -21.43 15.97 -0.25
N THR A 8 -22.49 16.78 -0.23
CA THR A 8 -23.58 16.63 0.72
C THR A 8 -24.34 15.40 0.24
N LEU A 9 -24.13 14.27 0.93
CA LEU A 9 -24.86 13.04 0.63
C LEU A 9 -26.37 13.33 0.75
N PRO A 10 -27.20 12.83 -0.19
CA PRO A 10 -28.64 12.87 -0.06
C PRO A 10 -29.07 12.43 1.36
N THR A 11 -29.97 13.18 1.99
CA THR A 11 -30.56 12.88 3.30
C THR A 11 -30.83 11.40 3.60
N PRO A 12 -31.36 10.57 2.67
CA PRO A 12 -31.58 9.15 2.94
C PRO A 12 -30.30 8.33 3.18
N LEU A 13 -29.17 8.67 2.54
CA LEU A 13 -27.88 8.00 2.76
C LEU A 13 -27.28 8.33 4.14
N LYS A 14 -27.67 9.47 4.73
CA LYS A 14 -27.17 9.91 6.03
C LYS A 14 -27.76 9.08 7.18
N ILE A 15 -29.04 8.70 7.09
CA ILE A 15 -29.74 7.91 8.11
C ILE A 15 -29.18 6.48 8.18
N LEU A 16 -28.91 5.88 7.02
CA LEU A 16 -28.31 4.55 6.95
C LEU A 16 -26.94 4.48 7.65
N LYS A 17 -26.15 5.56 7.57
CA LYS A 17 -24.83 5.66 8.22
C LYS A 17 -24.92 5.74 9.75
N GLU A 18 -25.98 6.32 10.29
CA GLU A 18 -26.17 6.44 11.74
C GLU A 18 -26.79 5.18 12.37
N GLY A 19 -27.49 4.34 11.59
CA GLY A 19 -28.13 3.10 12.06
C GLY A 19 -27.44 1.78 11.68
N CYS A 20 -26.68 1.74 10.59
CA CYS A 20 -25.95 0.55 10.14
C CYS A 20 -24.46 0.64 10.53
N GLY A 21 -24.12 -0.01 11.65
CA GLY A 21 -22.73 -0.13 12.11
C GLY A 21 -21.99 -1.29 11.45
N GLU A 22 -20.66 -1.32 11.62
CA GLU A 22 -19.76 -2.35 11.09
C GLU A 22 -20.24 -3.78 11.39
N VAL A 23 -20.66 -4.05 12.64
CA VAL A 23 -21.13 -5.38 13.06
C VAL A 23 -22.36 -5.84 12.28
N THR A 24 -23.29 -4.93 11.99
CA THR A 24 -24.51 -5.23 11.23
C THR A 24 -24.20 -5.41 9.76
N ALA A 25 -23.36 -4.55 9.18
CA ALA A 25 -22.90 -4.69 7.81
C ALA A 25 -22.15 -6.02 7.61
N HIS A 26 -21.29 -6.40 8.55
CA HIS A 26 -20.58 -7.67 8.53
C HIS A 26 -21.54 -8.86 8.67
N GLY A 27 -22.53 -8.78 9.55
CA GLY A 27 -23.56 -9.80 9.68
C GLY A 27 -24.35 -10.01 8.39
N LEU A 28 -24.77 -8.92 7.73
CA LEU A 28 -25.44 -8.98 6.42
C LEU A 28 -24.53 -9.55 5.32
N ALA A 29 -23.23 -9.25 5.35
CA ALA A 29 -22.27 -9.86 4.43
C ALA A 29 -22.18 -11.38 4.64
N ASN A 30 -22.16 -11.84 5.89
CA ASN A 30 -22.16 -13.28 6.22
C ASN A 30 -23.47 -14.00 5.86
N CYS A 31 -24.59 -13.27 5.74
CA CYS A 31 -25.83 -13.83 5.18
C CYS A 31 -25.75 -14.10 3.67
N GLY A 32 -24.68 -13.68 2.98
CA GLY A 32 -24.50 -13.91 1.54
C GLY A 32 -25.00 -12.77 0.65
N PHE A 33 -25.63 -11.73 1.20
CA PHE A 33 -26.16 -10.60 0.41
C PHE A 33 -25.07 -9.88 -0.41
N GLY A 34 -23.82 -9.86 0.08
CA GLY A 34 -22.69 -9.30 -0.65
C GLY A 34 -22.31 -10.11 -1.89
N ASP A 35 -22.30 -11.43 -1.78
CA ASP A 35 -21.96 -12.35 -2.88
C ASP A 35 -23.05 -12.36 -3.94
N GLU A 36 -24.32 -12.32 -3.52
CA GLU A 36 -25.48 -12.17 -4.42
C GLU A 36 -25.39 -10.86 -5.21
N LEU A 37 -25.11 -9.75 -4.52
CA LEU A 37 -24.97 -8.44 -5.16
C LEU A 37 -23.82 -8.43 -6.17
N LEU A 38 -22.66 -8.98 -5.81
CA LEU A 38 -21.51 -9.06 -6.72
C LEU A 38 -21.83 -9.92 -7.94
N THR A 39 -22.51 -11.06 -7.75
CA THR A 39 -22.92 -11.96 -8.82
C THR A 39 -23.86 -11.25 -9.78
N ALA A 40 -24.89 -10.57 -9.26
CA ALA A 40 -25.85 -9.82 -10.07
C ALA A 40 -25.18 -8.71 -10.89
N PHE A 41 -24.22 -7.97 -10.34
CA PHE A 41 -23.50 -6.94 -11.11
C PHE A 41 -22.60 -7.52 -12.21
N ASN A 42 -22.22 -8.80 -12.10
CA ASN A 42 -21.42 -9.48 -13.11
C ASN A 42 -22.29 -10.13 -14.20
N THR A 43 -23.55 -10.47 -13.92
CA THR A 43 -24.41 -11.24 -14.83
C THR A 43 -25.61 -10.46 -15.38
N LEU A 44 -26.16 -9.50 -14.63
CA LEU A 44 -27.38 -8.77 -14.95
C LEU A 44 -27.08 -7.33 -15.38
N HIS A 45 -27.89 -6.79 -16.29
CA HIS A 45 -27.75 -5.44 -16.84
C HIS A 45 -29.11 -4.76 -17.04
N GLY A 46 -29.12 -3.43 -17.06
CA GLY A 46 -30.34 -2.66 -17.36
C GLY A 46 -31.49 -2.93 -16.40
N GLU A 47 -32.68 -3.21 -16.96
CA GLU A 47 -33.92 -3.42 -16.20
C GLU A 47 -33.89 -4.66 -15.30
N ASP A 48 -33.17 -5.71 -15.70
CA ASP A 48 -33.02 -6.93 -14.90
C ASP A 48 -32.26 -6.64 -13.61
N LEU A 49 -31.21 -5.82 -13.70
CA LEU A 49 -30.44 -5.39 -12.53
C LEU A 49 -31.26 -4.51 -11.61
N SER A 50 -32.05 -3.57 -12.14
CA SER A 50 -32.93 -2.74 -11.31
C SER A 50 -34.00 -3.57 -10.60
N THR A 51 -34.56 -4.56 -11.27
CA THR A 51 -35.58 -5.45 -10.69
C THR A 51 -34.98 -6.32 -9.59
N PHE A 52 -33.78 -6.86 -9.82
CA PHE A 52 -33.01 -7.59 -8.82
C PHE A 52 -32.70 -6.73 -7.59
N LEU A 53 -32.30 -5.46 -7.77
CA LEU A 53 -31.97 -4.59 -6.65
C LEU A 53 -33.17 -4.34 -5.74
N VAL A 54 -34.37 -4.19 -6.31
CA VAL A 54 -35.60 -4.05 -5.51
C VAL A 54 -35.84 -5.29 -4.64
N SER A 55 -35.78 -6.48 -5.22
CA SER A 55 -36.00 -7.72 -4.46
C SER A 55 -34.88 -7.99 -3.45
N TRP A 56 -33.64 -7.65 -3.78
CA TRP A 56 -32.48 -7.77 -2.90
C TRP A 56 -32.59 -6.84 -1.68
N ILE A 57 -33.04 -5.59 -1.85
CA ILE A 57 -33.31 -4.67 -0.74
C ILE A 57 -34.39 -5.24 0.18
N ASP A 58 -35.47 -5.77 -0.39
CA ASP A 58 -36.54 -6.37 0.39
C ASP A 58 -36.04 -7.61 1.16
N GLY A 59 -35.14 -8.39 0.57
CA GLY A 59 -34.42 -9.46 1.27
C GLY A 59 -33.64 -8.96 2.48
N ILE A 60 -32.87 -7.87 2.33
CA ILE A 60 -32.14 -7.25 3.44
C ILE A 60 -33.08 -6.71 4.52
N ARG A 61 -34.16 -6.02 4.14
CA ARG A 61 -35.15 -5.51 5.10
C ARG A 61 -35.77 -6.64 5.90
N ASN A 62 -36.14 -7.73 5.23
CA ASN A 62 -36.69 -8.91 5.87
C ASN A 62 -35.69 -9.56 6.83
N GLU A 63 -34.42 -9.67 6.45
CA GLU A 63 -33.38 -10.20 7.35
C GLU A 63 -33.15 -9.28 8.55
N LEU A 64 -33.16 -7.96 8.37
CA LEU A 64 -33.04 -7.01 9.48
C LEU A 64 -34.20 -7.12 10.47
N VAL A 65 -35.42 -7.38 10.01
CA VAL A 65 -36.60 -7.56 10.87
C VAL A 65 -36.61 -8.93 11.55
N SER A 66 -36.31 -10.00 10.81
CA SER A 66 -36.50 -11.38 11.28
C SER A 66 -35.24 -11.99 11.92
N ASN A 67 -34.05 -11.59 11.45
CA ASN A 67 -32.76 -12.22 11.72
C ASN A 67 -32.79 -13.74 11.53
N THR A 68 -33.36 -14.20 10.41
CA THR A 68 -33.54 -15.64 10.15
C THR A 68 -32.23 -16.40 10.00
N HIS A 69 -31.18 -15.76 9.47
CA HIS A 69 -29.86 -16.38 9.35
C HIS A 69 -29.10 -16.37 10.67
N GLY A 70 -29.48 -15.49 11.61
CA GLY A 70 -28.90 -15.43 12.95
C GLY A 70 -27.51 -14.78 13.02
N PHE A 71 -27.00 -14.21 11.92
CA PHE A 71 -25.71 -13.53 11.89
C PHE A 71 -25.75 -12.10 12.42
N LEU A 72 -26.94 -11.52 12.61
CA LEU A 72 -27.08 -10.20 13.23
C LEU A 72 -27.10 -10.32 14.76
N PRO A 73 -26.46 -9.37 15.48
CA PRO A 73 -26.45 -9.38 16.95
C PRO A 73 -27.85 -9.20 17.56
N SER A 74 -28.75 -8.54 16.84
CA SER A 74 -30.15 -8.35 17.21
C SER A 74 -30.97 -8.02 15.97
N ARG A 75 -32.30 -8.19 16.06
CA ARG A 75 -33.25 -7.64 15.07
C ARG A 75 -33.18 -6.12 15.09
N ARG A 76 -33.31 -5.50 13.92
CA ARG A 76 -33.21 -4.05 13.69
C ARG A 76 -34.33 -3.54 12.76
N PRO A 77 -35.61 -3.63 13.17
CA PRO A 77 -36.73 -3.18 12.33
C PRO A 77 -36.67 -1.69 11.98
N ALA A 78 -36.27 -0.83 12.92
CA ALA A 78 -36.09 0.60 12.66
C ALA A 78 -35.02 0.88 11.59
N LEU A 79 -34.00 0.01 11.46
CA LEU A 79 -33.01 0.13 10.40
C LEU A 79 -33.60 -0.32 9.05
N ALA A 80 -34.40 -1.39 9.05
CA ALA A 80 -35.07 -1.88 7.84
C ALA A 80 -35.97 -0.80 7.21
N ASP A 81 -36.75 -0.10 8.05
CA ASP A 81 -37.63 1.00 7.62
C ASP A 81 -36.84 2.22 7.12
N ALA A 82 -35.63 2.42 7.63
CA ALA A 82 -34.76 3.53 7.24
C ALA A 82 -34.00 3.29 5.93
N ILE A 83 -33.94 2.05 5.42
CA ILE A 83 -33.29 1.75 4.13
C ILE A 83 -34.16 2.34 3.01
N PRO A 84 -33.65 3.27 2.19
CA PRO A 84 -34.41 3.80 1.06
C PRO A 84 -34.49 2.77 -0.08
N PRO A 85 -35.51 2.82 -0.94
CA PRO A 85 -35.66 1.91 -2.08
C PRO A 85 -34.55 2.06 -3.13
N ASP A 86 -33.86 3.20 -3.15
CA ASP A 86 -32.78 3.48 -4.10
C ASP A 86 -31.39 3.09 -3.55
N PHE A 87 -31.33 2.41 -2.40
CA PHE A 87 -30.08 1.95 -1.80
C PHE A 87 -29.72 0.54 -2.27
N PRO A 88 -28.43 0.25 -2.52
CA PRO A 88 -27.31 1.16 -2.69
C PRO A 88 -27.34 1.85 -4.07
N PRO A 89 -26.83 3.10 -4.17
CA PRO A 89 -26.69 3.76 -5.45
C PRO A 89 -25.79 2.92 -6.40
N VAL A 90 -26.31 2.59 -7.57
CA VAL A 90 -25.63 1.72 -8.56
C VAL A 90 -24.23 2.23 -8.92
N ASN A 91 -24.08 3.54 -9.06
CA ASN A 91 -22.80 4.18 -9.35
C ASN A 91 -21.75 3.95 -8.26
N VAL A 92 -22.16 3.87 -7.00
CA VAL A 92 -21.25 3.61 -5.88
C VAL A 92 -20.73 2.17 -5.95
N ILE A 93 -21.62 1.21 -6.22
CA ILE A 93 -21.22 -0.20 -6.37
C ILE A 93 -20.25 -0.35 -7.55
N GLU A 94 -20.53 0.31 -8.67
CA GLU A 94 -19.68 0.23 -9.85
C GLU A 94 -18.24 0.66 -9.58
N PHE A 95 -18.01 1.65 -8.70
CA PHE A 95 -16.65 2.03 -8.28
C PHE A 95 -15.89 0.91 -7.56
N TYR A 96 -16.57 0.00 -6.87
CA TYR A 96 -15.94 -1.12 -6.18
C TYR A 96 -15.87 -2.38 -7.04
N VAL A 97 -16.90 -2.68 -7.82
CA VAL A 97 -16.94 -3.88 -8.67
C VAL A 97 -16.07 -3.70 -9.92
N ARG A 98 -16.04 -2.50 -10.51
CA ARG A 98 -15.29 -2.17 -11.73
C ARG A 98 -14.51 -0.87 -11.55
N PRO A 99 -13.53 -0.85 -10.62
CA PRO A 99 -12.76 0.36 -10.39
C PRO A 99 -12.02 0.76 -11.66
N LYS A 100 -12.06 2.05 -12.00
CA LYS A 100 -11.21 2.62 -13.04
C LYS A 100 -9.78 2.67 -12.54
N THR A 101 -9.06 1.56 -12.67
CA THR A 101 -7.62 1.50 -12.39
C THR A 101 -6.83 1.87 -13.63
N THR A 102 -5.58 2.27 -13.45
CA THR A 102 -4.63 2.29 -14.56
C THR A 102 -4.62 0.89 -15.19
N SER A 103 -4.94 0.82 -16.48
CA SER A 103 -5.18 -0.41 -17.24
C SER A 103 -4.21 -1.53 -16.87
N PHE A 104 -4.70 -2.77 -16.92
CA PHE A 104 -3.92 -4.01 -16.96
C PHE A 104 -2.79 -3.84 -17.98
N LEU A 105 -1.64 -3.35 -17.52
CA LEU A 105 -0.39 -3.62 -18.20
C LEU A 105 -0.34 -5.15 -18.24
N PRO A 106 -0.17 -5.78 -19.41
CA PRO A 106 0.17 -7.20 -19.49
C PRO A 106 1.23 -7.46 -18.42
N SER A 107 1.15 -8.56 -17.68
CA SER A 107 2.08 -8.87 -16.57
C SER A 107 3.55 -8.60 -16.97
N ASP A 108 3.87 -8.82 -18.24
CA ASP A 108 5.16 -8.59 -18.91
C ASP A 108 5.59 -7.11 -19.03
N LYS A 109 4.72 -6.15 -18.70
CA LYS A 109 4.92 -4.71 -18.74
C LYS A 109 4.61 -4.03 -17.40
N LEU A 110 4.46 -4.78 -16.31
CA LEU A 110 4.43 -4.17 -14.98
C LEU A 110 5.74 -3.36 -14.81
N PRO A 111 5.67 -2.07 -14.45
CA PRO A 111 6.86 -1.22 -14.37
C PRO A 111 7.88 -1.80 -13.39
N PHE A 112 7.45 -2.60 -12.42
CA PHE A 112 8.29 -3.27 -11.43
C PHE A 112 9.22 -4.33 -12.02
N ALA A 113 8.85 -5.02 -13.11
CA ALA A 113 9.76 -5.94 -13.80
C ALA A 113 10.96 -5.19 -14.43
N ALA A 114 10.79 -3.89 -14.69
CA ALA A 114 11.86 -3.00 -15.14
C ALA A 114 12.62 -2.32 -14.00
N TRP A 115 12.28 -2.59 -12.73
CA TRP A 115 13.03 -2.07 -11.56
C TRP A 115 14.30 -2.90 -11.37
N LYS A 116 15.24 -2.71 -12.30
CA LYS A 116 16.60 -3.18 -12.11
C LYS A 116 17.26 -2.29 -11.06
N PRO A 117 18.07 -2.86 -10.14
CA PRO A 117 18.94 -2.05 -9.29
C PRO A 117 19.73 -1.07 -10.17
N ARG A 118 19.44 0.23 -10.04
CA ARG A 118 20.13 1.28 -10.78
C ARG A 118 21.21 1.85 -9.87
N GLU A 119 22.45 1.76 -10.32
CA GLU A 119 23.58 2.31 -9.57
C GLU A 119 23.33 3.76 -9.12
N ILE A 120 23.58 4.02 -7.83
CA ILE A 120 23.47 5.35 -7.25
C ILE A 120 24.53 6.26 -7.88
N ARG A 121 24.10 7.32 -8.56
CA ARG A 121 24.99 8.36 -9.07
C ARG A 121 25.38 9.33 -7.95
N ILE A 122 26.44 8.99 -7.20
CA ILE A 122 26.91 9.75 -6.02
C ILE A 122 27.16 11.23 -6.36
N ASN A 123 27.74 11.53 -7.52
CA ASN A 123 27.98 12.90 -7.97
C ASN A 123 26.69 13.72 -8.14
N ARG A 124 25.63 13.12 -8.70
CA ARG A 124 24.32 13.76 -8.85
C ARG A 124 23.62 13.91 -7.51
N LEU A 125 23.76 12.92 -6.63
CA LEU A 125 23.23 12.98 -5.27
C LEU A 125 23.91 14.08 -4.45
N ALA A 126 25.25 14.17 -4.51
CA ALA A 126 26.02 15.24 -3.88
C ALA A 126 25.60 16.63 -4.38
N SER A 127 25.44 16.77 -5.70
CA SER A 127 24.94 18.00 -6.32
C SER A 127 23.50 18.34 -5.88
N PHE A 128 22.66 17.32 -5.71
CA PHE A 128 21.29 17.47 -5.22
C PHE A 128 21.27 17.92 -3.75
N CYS A 129 22.08 17.31 -2.89
CA CYS A 129 22.19 17.68 -1.48
C CYS A 129 22.74 19.10 -1.32
N ALA A 130 23.76 19.48 -2.09
CA ALA A 130 24.32 20.83 -2.06
C ALA A 130 23.27 21.89 -2.47
N LYS A 131 22.45 21.60 -3.49
CA LYS A 131 21.43 22.53 -4.00
C LYS A 131 20.17 22.61 -3.13
N ASN A 132 19.69 21.49 -2.61
CA ASN A 132 18.36 21.39 -1.97
C ASN A 132 18.43 21.28 -0.45
N LEU A 133 19.53 20.78 0.11
CA LEU A 133 19.69 20.55 1.55
C LEU A 133 20.70 21.52 2.19
N GLY A 134 21.30 22.42 1.40
CA GLY A 134 22.28 23.39 1.89
C GLY A 134 23.61 22.78 2.33
N TRP A 135 23.90 21.53 1.93
CA TRP A 135 25.15 20.85 2.28
C TRP A 135 26.28 21.29 1.34
N THR A 136 26.73 22.53 1.51
CA THR A 136 27.74 23.18 0.66
C THR A 136 29.17 22.94 1.13
N ASP A 137 29.37 22.64 2.42
CA ASP A 137 30.68 22.27 2.97
C ASP A 137 31.06 20.84 2.56
N ALA A 138 32.16 20.71 1.81
CA ALA A 138 32.68 19.44 1.33
C ALA A 138 33.05 18.48 2.47
N THR A 139 33.47 18.98 3.63
CA THR A 139 33.87 18.13 4.76
C THR A 139 32.66 17.55 5.48
N ALA A 140 31.65 18.37 5.75
CA ALA A 140 30.35 17.92 6.26
C ALA A 140 29.64 16.98 5.28
N LEU A 141 29.66 17.29 3.98
CA LEU A 141 29.07 16.46 2.94
C LEU A 141 29.69 15.06 2.91
N ARG A 142 31.03 14.98 2.92
CA ARG A 142 31.75 13.70 2.99
C ARG A 142 31.38 12.90 4.24
N LYS A 143 31.31 13.56 5.40
CA LYS A 143 30.95 12.91 6.67
C LYS A 143 29.54 12.31 6.61
N MET A 144 28.57 13.05 6.10
CA MET A 144 27.17 12.61 5.99
C MET A 144 26.99 11.49 4.98
N PHE A 145 27.70 11.55 3.85
CA PHE A 145 27.68 10.48 2.85
C PHE A 145 28.29 9.20 3.41
N HIS A 146 29.42 9.32 4.11
CA HIS A 146 30.07 8.18 4.73
C HIS A 146 29.22 7.55 5.84
N SER A 147 28.52 8.35 6.67
CA SER A 147 27.73 7.81 7.79
C SER A 147 26.38 7.23 7.38
N ASN A 148 25.73 7.78 6.33
CA ASN A 148 24.32 7.49 6.06
C ASN A 148 24.09 6.80 4.71
N ILE A 149 24.99 6.97 3.74
CA ILE A 149 24.77 6.52 2.36
C ILE A 149 25.69 5.34 2.02
N TRP A 150 26.89 5.29 2.61
CA TRP A 150 27.94 4.32 2.22
C TRP A 150 27.53 2.86 2.39
N GLU A 151 26.84 2.50 3.48
CA GLU A 151 26.35 1.13 3.70
C GLU A 151 25.34 0.70 2.61
N GLY A 152 24.44 1.61 2.22
CA GLY A 152 23.47 1.36 1.15
C GLY A 152 24.11 1.28 -0.24
N VAL A 153 25.10 2.14 -0.52
CA VAL A 153 25.88 2.06 -1.77
C VAL A 153 26.63 0.73 -1.85
N PHE A 154 27.27 0.32 -0.75
CA PHE A 154 28.01 -0.94 -0.70
C PHE A 154 27.09 -2.15 -0.87
N ALA A 155 25.94 -2.18 -0.20
CA ALA A 155 24.94 -3.24 -0.37
C ALA A 155 24.44 -3.30 -1.83
N GLN A 156 24.20 -2.15 -2.45
CA GLN A 156 23.82 -2.09 -3.86
C GLN A 156 24.92 -2.62 -4.78
N MET A 157 26.19 -2.30 -4.50
CA MET A 157 27.32 -2.85 -5.25
C MET A 157 27.40 -4.38 -5.10
N LEU A 158 27.15 -4.94 -3.92
CA LEU A 158 27.18 -6.40 -3.73
C LEU A 158 26.04 -7.13 -4.46
N ILE A 159 24.87 -6.51 -4.54
CA ILE A 159 23.66 -7.12 -5.14
C ILE A 159 23.58 -6.85 -6.65
N SER A 160 24.30 -5.85 -7.16
CA SER A 160 24.25 -5.51 -8.57
C SER A 160 24.93 -6.58 -9.43
N PRO A 161 24.23 -7.16 -10.42
CA PRO A 161 24.79 -8.19 -11.30
C PRO A 161 25.86 -7.65 -12.26
N TRP A 162 26.05 -6.33 -12.30
CA TRP A 162 26.99 -5.63 -13.18
C TRP A 162 28.33 -5.35 -12.52
N VAL A 163 28.51 -5.78 -11.26
CA VAL A 163 29.74 -5.49 -10.54
C VAL A 163 30.78 -6.57 -10.84
N LEU A 164 31.87 -6.14 -11.47
CA LEU A 164 32.98 -7.00 -11.82
C LEU A 164 34.04 -6.88 -10.72
N TYR A 165 34.33 -7.99 -10.04
CA TYR A 165 35.47 -8.09 -9.16
C TYR A 165 36.68 -8.59 -9.93
N ASP A 166 37.73 -7.78 -9.95
CA ASP A 166 39.04 -8.16 -10.46
C ASP A 166 39.90 -8.68 -9.31
N SER A 167 40.20 -9.98 -9.32
CA SER A 167 40.97 -10.65 -8.28
C SER A 167 42.44 -10.27 -8.26
N GLU A 168 43.01 -9.81 -9.37
CA GLU A 168 44.42 -9.44 -9.46
C GLU A 168 44.65 -8.04 -8.89
N THR A 169 43.72 -7.12 -9.15
CA THR A 169 43.82 -5.74 -8.67
C THR A 169 43.08 -5.49 -7.36
N HIS A 170 42.30 -6.47 -6.88
CA HIS A 170 41.37 -6.33 -5.76
C HIS A 170 40.41 -5.14 -5.95
N ILE A 171 40.05 -4.81 -7.19
CA ILE A 171 39.15 -3.70 -7.52
C ILE A 171 37.78 -4.25 -7.87
N MET A 172 36.77 -3.67 -7.26
CA MET A 172 35.37 -3.87 -7.60
C MET A 172 34.94 -2.73 -8.54
N ARG A 173 34.59 -3.08 -9.78
CA ARG A 173 34.26 -2.14 -10.87
C ARG A 173 32.79 -2.21 -11.23
N THR A 174 32.21 -1.04 -11.46
CA THR A 174 30.85 -0.81 -11.97
C THR A 174 30.93 0.20 -13.12
N ASP A 175 29.84 0.41 -13.87
CA ASP A 175 29.83 1.36 -14.99
C ASP A 175 30.15 2.80 -14.56
N ASN A 176 29.98 3.12 -13.28
CA ASN A 176 30.16 4.47 -12.74
C ASN A 176 31.05 4.60 -11.49
N MET A 177 31.58 3.49 -10.94
CA MET A 177 32.50 3.51 -9.80
C MET A 177 33.53 2.39 -9.86
N ASN A 178 34.75 2.71 -9.42
CA ASN A 178 35.78 1.74 -9.11
C ASN A 178 36.14 1.91 -7.63
N THR A 179 36.08 0.84 -6.85
CA THR A 179 36.52 0.84 -5.46
C THR A 179 37.51 -0.28 -5.21
N THR A 180 38.61 0.03 -4.53
CA THR A 180 39.59 -0.98 -4.12
C THR A 180 39.11 -1.63 -2.84
N ILE A 181 39.03 -2.96 -2.83
CA ILE A 181 38.77 -3.73 -1.63
C ILE A 181 40.06 -3.72 -0.81
N LEU A 182 40.07 -2.92 0.24
CA LEU A 182 41.12 -3.01 1.25
C LEU A 182 40.94 -4.35 1.98
N GLU A 183 42.02 -5.11 2.14
CA GLU A 183 41.99 -6.30 2.98
C GLU A 183 41.42 -5.94 4.36
N LEU A 184 40.40 -6.70 4.77
CA LEU A 184 39.83 -6.60 6.11
C LEU A 184 40.91 -7.03 7.11
N GLN A 185 41.67 -6.07 7.62
CA GLN A 185 42.59 -6.33 8.72
C GLN A 185 41.73 -6.69 9.93
N PRO A 186 41.79 -7.93 10.45
CA PRO A 186 41.02 -8.32 11.62
C PRO A 186 41.46 -7.44 12.78
N LYS A 187 40.55 -6.56 13.23
CA LYS A 187 40.79 -5.69 14.37
C LYS A 187 40.92 -6.59 15.60
N ARG A 188 42.15 -6.92 16.01
CA ARG A 188 42.42 -7.65 17.26
C ARG A 188 41.78 -6.85 18.39
N ARG A 189 40.68 -7.38 18.96
CA ARG A 189 40.13 -6.88 20.22
C ARG A 189 41.25 -7.02 21.26
N GLN A 190 41.80 -5.90 21.72
CA GLN A 190 42.62 -5.89 22.93
C GLN A 190 41.71 -6.26 24.10
N THR A 191 41.74 -7.52 24.51
CA THR A 191 41.22 -7.94 25.80
C THR A 191 42.15 -7.38 26.86
N CYS A 192 41.72 -6.32 27.54
CA CYS A 192 42.38 -5.83 28.73
C CYS A 192 42.27 -6.91 29.81
N ARG A 193 43.32 -7.74 29.98
CA ARG A 193 43.47 -8.58 31.18
C ARG A 193 43.76 -7.64 32.34
N GLN A 194 42.73 -7.32 33.11
CA GLN A 194 42.91 -6.80 34.46
C GLN A 194 43.53 -7.91 35.31
N SER A 195 44.85 -7.88 35.50
CA SER A 195 45.51 -8.64 36.56
C SER A 195 45.31 -7.90 37.88
N ASN A 196 44.21 -8.21 38.55
CA ASN A 196 43.97 -7.84 39.94
C ASN A 196 43.76 -9.13 40.73
N ILE A 197 44.82 -9.71 41.29
CA ILE A 197 44.69 -10.57 42.48
C ILE A 197 45.88 -10.26 43.40
N ARG A 198 45.53 -9.64 44.53
CA ARG A 198 46.32 -9.50 45.75
C ARG A 198 46.47 -10.87 46.42
N SER A 199 47.65 -11.14 46.96
CA SER A 199 47.86 -11.89 48.20
C SER A 199 49.26 -11.59 48.69
#